data_AF-A0A946S4A0-F1
#
_entry.id   AF-A0A946S4A0-F1
#
_cell.length_a   1.000
_cell.length_b   1.000
_cell.length_c   1.000
_cell.angle_alpha   90.00
_cell.angle_beta   90.00
_cell.angle_gamma   90.00
#
_symmetry.space_group_name_H-M   'P 1'
#
loop_
_entity.id
_entity.type
_entity.pdbx_description
1 polymer ?
#
loop_
_entity_poly.entity_id
_entity_poly.type
_entity_poly.pdbx_seq_one_letter_code
_entity_poly.pdbx_strand_id
1 'polypeptide(L)'
;MKSYIVVMVAVFVSLVYSQDDIPARDRPRVEGDLPSLTVSLREGWNMISINVSPPEQFWMENEDRGPDVVLMTEQLRIDERHHHIIMMKNEDGLFYAPRWGFNNIPFWNLTEGYRINVDEDVEATWFGERIPPNADIPLEEGWNVIPYYPRYRLDASAPNFYVLSRIIDHVFIAKDGAGH
;
A
#
# COMPACT_ATOMS: atom_id res chain seq x y z
N MET A 1 -29.66 -3.06 -14.33
CA MET A 1 -28.55 -4.02 -14.24
C MET A 1 -28.01 -3.88 -12.83
N LYS A 2 -27.88 -4.94 -12.04
CA LYS A 2 -27.24 -4.82 -10.72
C LYS A 2 -25.74 -4.67 -10.99
N SER A 3 -25.18 -3.50 -10.68
CA SER A 3 -23.74 -3.28 -10.68
C SER A 3 -23.15 -4.00 -9.47
N TYR A 4 -22.04 -4.69 -9.66
CA TYR A 4 -21.39 -5.50 -8.64
C TYR A 4 -19.94 -5.00 -8.45
N ILE A 5 -19.48 -4.92 -7.21
CA ILE A 5 -18.10 -4.54 -6.88
C ILE A 5 -17.31 -5.83 -6.61
N VAL A 6 -16.14 -5.92 -7.22
CA VAL A 6 -15.18 -6.98 -6.94
C VAL A 6 -13.97 -6.37 -6.25
N VAL A 7 -13.58 -6.92 -5.09
CA VAL A 7 -12.55 -6.30 -4.25
C VAL A 7 -11.41 -7.29 -4.03
N MET A 8 -10.21 -6.96 -4.49
CA MET A 8 -8.99 -7.51 -3.95
C MET A 8 -8.53 -6.60 -2.81
N VAL A 9 -8.22 -7.20 -1.67
CA VAL A 9 -7.59 -6.45 -0.59
C VAL A 9 -6.09 -6.61 -0.77
N ALA A 10 -5.37 -5.49 -0.86
CA ALA A 10 -3.92 -5.50 -0.76
C ALA A 10 -3.51 -5.89 0.65
N VAL A 11 -3.51 -7.20 0.92
CA VAL A 11 -3.18 -7.76 2.23
C VAL A 11 -1.66 -7.70 2.44
N PHE A 12 -1.31 -7.26 3.64
CA PHE A 12 0.03 -7.24 4.22
C PHE A 12 0.92 -8.42 3.82
N VAL A 13 2.07 -8.10 3.20
CA VAL A 13 3.26 -8.94 3.29
C VAL A 13 3.92 -8.65 4.64
N SER A 14 4.25 -9.72 5.37
CA SER A 14 4.64 -9.78 6.79
C SER A 14 5.26 -8.50 7.39
N LEU A 15 4.64 -7.98 8.45
CA LEU A 15 5.28 -7.01 9.36
C LEU A 15 6.27 -7.74 10.25
N VAL A 16 7.53 -7.31 10.26
CA VAL A 16 8.40 -7.46 11.42
C VAL A 16 8.32 -6.15 12.20
N TYR A 17 7.64 -6.18 13.34
CA TYR A 17 7.68 -5.07 14.29
C TYR A 17 8.98 -5.15 15.10
N SER A 18 9.76 -4.07 15.15
CA SER A 18 10.72 -3.88 16.25
C SER A 18 9.95 -3.86 17.57
N GLN A 19 10.51 -4.45 18.63
CA GLN A 19 9.89 -4.56 19.97
C GLN A 19 9.61 -3.21 20.67
N ASP A 20 9.89 -2.07 20.02
CA ASP A 20 9.68 -0.73 20.57
C ASP A 20 8.23 -0.22 20.51
N ASP A 21 7.29 -0.99 19.92
CA ASP A 21 5.88 -0.59 19.70
C ASP A 21 4.97 -0.81 20.95
N ILE A 22 5.56 -0.80 22.16
CA ILE A 22 4.81 -0.75 23.43
C ILE A 22 4.09 0.60 23.51
N PRO A 23 2.78 0.67 23.87
CA PRO A 23 2.02 1.92 23.82
C PRO A 23 2.65 2.99 24.72
N ALA A 24 3.22 4.00 24.06
CA ALA A 24 3.82 5.17 24.67
C ALA A 24 2.74 6.04 25.32
N ARG A 25 2.29 5.67 26.52
CA ARG A 25 1.50 6.58 27.35
C ARG A 25 2.33 7.68 28.00
N ASP A 26 3.66 7.58 28.00
CA ASP A 26 4.54 8.49 28.74
C ASP A 26 5.87 8.86 28.02
N ARG A 27 5.94 8.81 26.68
CA ARG A 27 7.09 9.43 25.99
C ARG A 27 6.78 10.89 25.64
N PRO A 28 7.61 11.86 26.03
CA PRO A 28 7.47 13.22 25.51
C PRO A 28 7.63 13.18 23.99
N ARG A 29 6.65 13.73 23.27
CA ARG A 29 6.66 13.80 21.80
C ARG A 29 7.84 14.68 21.38
N VAL A 30 8.91 14.06 20.89
CA VAL A 30 9.97 14.79 20.19
C VAL A 30 9.40 15.17 18.83
N GLU A 31 9.37 16.47 18.55
CA GLU A 31 8.98 17.03 17.27
C GLU A 31 10.00 16.55 16.23
N GLY A 32 9.65 15.50 15.47
CA GLY A 32 10.53 14.91 14.45
C GLY A 32 10.35 13.43 14.13
N ASP A 33 9.61 12.64 14.92
CA ASP A 33 9.47 11.20 14.67
C ASP A 33 8.09 10.88 14.08
N LEU A 34 7.99 10.96 12.74
CA LEU A 34 6.79 10.52 12.04
C LEU A 34 6.66 9.00 12.16
N PRO A 35 5.44 8.47 12.35
CA PRO A 35 5.17 7.05 12.29
C PRO A 35 5.80 6.38 11.06
N SER A 36 6.49 5.26 11.29
CA SER A 36 7.02 4.42 10.22
C SER A 36 6.11 3.23 9.90
N LEU A 37 6.18 2.80 8.64
CA LEU A 37 5.64 1.57 8.10
C LEU A 37 6.77 0.82 7.42
N THR A 38 7.20 -0.29 7.99
CA THR A 38 8.13 -1.23 7.34
C THR A 38 7.32 -2.35 6.68
N VAL A 39 7.62 -2.62 5.40
CA VAL A 39 7.05 -3.72 4.62
C VAL A 39 8.18 -4.61 4.17
N SER A 40 8.11 -5.91 4.49
CA SER A 40 9.00 -6.91 3.92
C SER A 40 8.40 -7.40 2.60
N LEU A 41 9.15 -7.31 1.50
CA LEU A 41 8.78 -7.80 0.17
C LEU A 41 9.58 -9.07 -0.11
N ARG A 42 8.94 -10.09 -0.68
CA ARG A 42 9.63 -11.32 -1.08
C ARG A 42 10.01 -11.28 -2.55
N GLU A 43 11.05 -11.99 -2.95
CA GLU A 43 11.40 -12.17 -4.38
C GLU A 43 10.15 -12.54 -5.19
N GLY A 44 9.96 -11.86 -6.32
CA GLY A 44 8.79 -12.03 -7.18
C GLY A 44 7.64 -11.08 -6.86
N TRP A 45 6.43 -11.51 -7.22
CA TRP A 45 5.22 -10.68 -7.12
C TRP A 45 4.67 -10.59 -5.70
N ASN A 46 4.50 -9.36 -5.23
CA ASN A 46 3.87 -8.98 -3.98
C ASN A 46 2.69 -8.04 -4.26
N MET A 47 1.79 -7.94 -3.29
CA MET A 47 0.77 -6.91 -3.25
C MET A 47 1.11 -5.92 -2.15
N ILE A 48 1.11 -4.62 -2.46
CA ILE A 48 1.51 -3.57 -1.54
C ILE A 48 0.46 -2.47 -1.48
N SER A 49 0.24 -1.96 -0.28
CA SER A 49 -0.40 -0.68 -0.02
C SER A 49 0.32 -0.03 1.17
N ILE A 50 0.10 1.26 1.39
CA ILE A 50 0.64 1.96 2.56
C ILE A 50 -0.49 2.56 3.38
N ASN A 51 -0.29 2.60 4.70
CA ASN A 51 -1.24 3.16 5.66
C ASN A 51 -0.70 4.42 6.36
N VAL A 52 0.26 5.07 5.71
CA VAL A 52 0.85 6.35 6.11
C VAL A 52 0.70 7.34 4.97
N SER A 53 0.32 8.57 5.29
CA SER A 53 0.32 9.71 4.39
C SER A 53 1.71 10.34 4.42
N PRO A 54 2.51 10.23 3.34
CA PRO A 54 3.89 10.67 3.34
C PRO A 54 3.99 12.20 3.35
N PRO A 55 5.09 12.78 3.90
CA PRO A 55 5.31 14.22 3.91
C PRO A 55 5.52 14.80 2.49
N GLU A 56 5.43 16.12 2.36
CA GLU A 56 5.51 16.88 1.10
C GLU A 56 6.77 16.57 0.26
N GLN A 57 7.86 16.12 0.87
CA GLN A 57 9.08 15.72 0.15
C GLN A 57 8.88 14.57 -0.85
N PHE A 58 7.80 13.80 -0.70
CA PHE A 58 7.44 12.74 -1.64
C PHE A 58 6.53 13.23 -2.78
N TRP A 59 6.26 14.53 -2.86
CA TRP A 59 5.36 15.13 -3.84
C TRP A 59 6.16 15.91 -4.87
N MET A 60 5.69 15.92 -6.12
CA MET A 60 6.25 16.76 -7.17
C MET A 60 5.63 18.16 -7.09
N GLU A 61 6.41 19.17 -7.50
CA GLU A 61 5.91 20.53 -7.60
C GLU A 61 4.73 20.59 -8.58
N ASN A 62 3.56 21.06 -8.12
CA ASN A 62 2.29 21.15 -8.86
C ASN A 62 1.55 19.83 -9.10
N GLU A 63 1.81 18.77 -8.33
CA GLU A 63 1.02 17.54 -8.36
C GLU A 63 0.27 17.35 -7.05
N ASP A 64 -0.95 17.89 -6.94
CA ASP A 64 -1.73 17.83 -5.70
C ASP A 64 -2.60 16.55 -5.57
N ARG A 65 -2.57 15.65 -6.56
CA ARG A 65 -3.39 14.42 -6.54
C ARG A 65 -2.79 13.32 -5.67
N GLY A 66 -1.46 13.26 -5.55
CA GLY A 66 -0.78 12.27 -4.72
C GLY A 66 0.74 12.36 -4.77
N PRO A 67 1.44 11.61 -3.91
CA PRO A 67 2.89 11.48 -3.94
C PRO A 67 3.41 10.91 -5.27
N ASP A 68 4.64 11.23 -5.63
CA ASP A 68 5.28 10.69 -6.82
C ASP A 68 5.74 9.24 -6.63
N VAL A 69 5.46 8.41 -7.62
CA VAL A 69 5.76 6.97 -7.57
C VAL A 69 7.25 6.69 -7.49
N VAL A 70 8.08 7.48 -8.18
CA VAL A 70 9.53 7.32 -8.19
C VAL A 70 10.10 7.70 -6.83
N LEU A 71 9.71 8.85 -6.27
CA LEU A 71 10.13 9.28 -4.92
C LEU A 71 9.70 8.28 -3.86
N MET A 72 8.49 7.74 -3.94
CA MET A 72 7.96 6.74 -3.01
C MET A 72 8.70 5.39 -3.06
N THR A 73 9.38 5.10 -4.16
CA THR A 73 10.11 3.84 -4.37
C THR A 73 11.62 4.00 -4.32
N GLU A 74 12.13 5.21 -4.08
CA GLU A 74 13.55 5.53 -4.11
C GLU A 74 14.37 4.72 -3.09
N GLN A 75 13.79 4.39 -1.95
CA GLN A 75 14.41 3.52 -0.95
C GLN A 75 14.71 2.09 -1.42
N LEU A 76 14.08 1.64 -2.52
CA LEU A 76 14.31 0.35 -3.15
C LEU A 76 15.33 0.47 -4.30
N ARG A 77 15.92 1.65 -4.53
CA ARG A 77 17.02 1.87 -5.47
C ARG A 77 18.32 1.37 -4.85
N ILE A 78 19.10 0.65 -5.66
CA ILE A 78 20.43 0.16 -5.26
C ILE A 78 21.49 1.20 -5.65
N ASP A 79 21.43 1.66 -6.91
CA ASP A 79 22.33 2.68 -7.46
C ASP A 79 21.68 3.39 -8.67
N GLU A 80 22.45 4.21 -9.39
CA GLU A 80 21.97 4.97 -10.57
C GLU A 80 21.39 4.08 -11.69
N ARG A 81 21.72 2.79 -11.73
CA ARG A 81 21.36 1.84 -12.80
C ARG A 81 20.58 0.62 -12.32
N HIS A 82 20.57 0.35 -11.03
CA HIS A 82 19.95 -0.84 -10.44
C HIS A 82 18.90 -0.47 -9.39
N HIS A 83 17.82 -1.24 -9.37
CA HIS A 83 16.68 -1.04 -8.50
C HIS A 83 16.05 -2.40 -8.22
N HIS A 84 15.66 -2.65 -6.97
CA HIS A 84 15.03 -3.92 -6.60
C HIS A 84 13.69 -4.14 -7.31
N ILE A 85 13.02 -3.08 -7.76
CA ILE A 85 11.76 -3.18 -8.48
C ILE A 85 12.03 -3.60 -9.93
N ILE A 86 11.57 -4.78 -10.29
CA ILE A 86 11.48 -5.22 -11.69
C ILE A 86 10.32 -4.48 -12.37
N MET A 87 9.15 -4.48 -11.72
CA MET A 87 7.93 -3.86 -12.23
C MET A 87 6.91 -3.61 -11.13
N MET A 88 6.22 -2.49 -11.17
CA MET A 88 5.07 -2.18 -10.31
C MET A 88 3.87 -1.80 -11.18
N LYS A 89 2.65 -2.20 -10.82
CA LYS A 89 1.41 -1.92 -11.58
C LYS A 89 0.25 -1.52 -10.69
N ASN A 90 -0.62 -0.65 -11.19
CA ASN A 90 -1.96 -0.40 -10.65
C ASN A 90 -3.02 -1.29 -11.33
N GLU A 91 -4.28 -1.14 -10.93
CA GLU A 91 -5.42 -1.92 -11.48
C GLU A 91 -5.74 -1.59 -12.94
N ASP A 92 -5.48 -0.37 -13.39
CA ASP A 92 -5.67 0.05 -14.79
C ASP A 92 -4.62 -0.52 -15.75
N GLY A 93 -3.62 -1.23 -15.21
CA GLY A 93 -2.50 -1.76 -15.99
C GLY A 93 -1.42 -0.72 -16.32
N LEU A 94 -1.49 0.49 -15.75
CA LEU A 94 -0.37 1.43 -15.73
C LEU A 94 0.76 0.83 -14.88
N PHE A 95 2.00 1.11 -15.25
CA PHE A 95 3.15 0.46 -14.67
C PHE A 95 4.39 1.35 -14.57
N TYR A 96 5.18 1.06 -13.54
CA TYR A 96 6.52 1.58 -13.31
C TYR A 96 7.53 0.46 -13.52
N ALA A 97 8.57 0.74 -14.30
CA ALA A 97 9.62 -0.21 -14.67
C ALA A 97 10.97 0.51 -14.69
N PRO A 98 11.64 0.67 -13.52
CA PRO A 98 12.81 1.53 -13.36
C PRO A 98 14.01 1.13 -14.21
N ARG A 99 14.20 -0.17 -14.44
CA ARG A 99 15.28 -0.67 -15.32
C ARG A 99 15.22 -0.08 -16.73
N TRP A 100 14.03 0.28 -17.21
CA TRP A 100 13.83 0.91 -18.52
C TRP A 100 13.57 2.42 -18.41
N GLY A 101 13.65 3.00 -17.21
CA GLY A 101 13.33 4.41 -16.96
C GLY A 101 11.89 4.78 -17.32
N PHE A 102 10.96 3.82 -17.27
CA PHE A 102 9.58 4.02 -17.67
C PHE A 102 8.65 4.10 -16.46
N ASN A 103 7.83 5.15 -16.39
CA ASN A 103 6.71 5.26 -15.47
C ASN A 103 5.54 5.91 -16.21
N ASN A 104 4.35 5.29 -16.16
CA ASN A 104 3.10 5.93 -16.57
C ASN A 104 2.01 5.86 -15.49
N ILE A 105 2.35 5.46 -14.27
CA ILE A 105 1.48 5.64 -13.10
C ILE A 105 1.60 7.12 -12.70
N PRO A 106 0.49 7.89 -12.70
CA PRO A 106 0.55 9.34 -12.59
C PRO A 106 1.00 9.80 -11.20
N PHE A 107 0.54 9.13 -10.15
CA PHE A 107 0.89 9.38 -8.75
C PHE A 107 0.61 8.10 -7.94
N TRP A 108 1.17 8.00 -6.75
CA TRP A 108 0.85 6.98 -5.77
C TRP A 108 -0.50 7.31 -5.11
N ASN A 109 -1.59 6.75 -5.62
CA ASN A 109 -2.88 6.81 -4.95
C ASN A 109 -2.87 6.03 -3.63
N LEU A 110 -3.07 6.72 -2.51
CA LEU A 110 -3.14 6.14 -1.15
C LEU A 110 -4.41 5.32 -0.91
N THR A 111 -5.44 5.49 -1.75
CA THR A 111 -6.71 4.75 -1.67
C THR A 111 -6.71 3.49 -2.52
N GLU A 112 -5.57 3.13 -3.12
CA GLU A 112 -5.39 1.93 -3.94
C GLU A 112 -4.24 1.07 -3.40
N GLY A 113 -4.18 -0.18 -3.84
CA GLY A 113 -2.97 -1.00 -3.74
C GLY A 113 -2.38 -1.32 -5.11
N TYR A 114 -1.18 -1.88 -5.07
CA TYR A 114 -0.36 -2.12 -6.25
C TYR A 114 0.19 -3.54 -6.25
N ARG A 115 0.49 -4.05 -7.44
CA ARG A 115 1.29 -5.27 -7.60
C ARG A 115 2.73 -4.88 -7.88
N ILE A 116 3.66 -5.31 -7.04
CA ILE A 116 5.09 -5.00 -7.14
C ILE A 116 5.89 -6.30 -7.30
N ASN A 117 6.75 -6.35 -8.30
CA ASN A 117 7.66 -7.46 -8.56
C ASN A 117 9.08 -7.03 -8.20
N VAL A 118 9.72 -7.73 -7.26
CA VAL A 118 11.09 -7.43 -6.81
C VAL A 118 12.06 -8.56 -7.16
N ASP A 119 13.34 -8.23 -7.30
CA ASP A 119 14.41 -9.14 -7.72
C ASP A 119 15.01 -9.98 -6.58
N GLU A 120 14.78 -9.60 -5.33
CA GLU A 120 15.14 -10.36 -4.14
C GLU A 120 14.25 -10.01 -2.94
N ASP A 121 14.38 -10.77 -1.85
CA ASP A 121 13.76 -10.43 -0.57
C ASP A 121 14.33 -9.10 -0.04
N VAL A 122 13.49 -8.10 0.17
CA VAL A 122 13.90 -6.74 0.55
C VAL A 122 12.92 -6.08 1.51
N GLU A 123 13.39 -5.23 2.42
CA GLU A 123 12.54 -4.43 3.29
C GLU A 123 12.53 -2.97 2.85
N ALA A 124 11.35 -2.35 2.88
CA ALA A 124 11.16 -0.94 2.60
C ALA A 124 10.40 -0.28 3.75
N THR A 125 10.81 0.93 4.14
CA THR A 125 10.23 1.73 5.21
C THR A 125 9.72 3.09 4.72
N TRP A 126 8.44 3.34 4.88
CA TRP A 126 7.82 4.65 4.65
C TRP A 126 7.56 5.37 5.97
N PHE A 127 7.56 6.69 5.96
CA PHE A 127 7.25 7.52 7.12
C PHE A 127 6.16 8.53 6.76
N GLY A 128 5.27 8.82 7.70
CA GLY A 128 4.17 9.73 7.44
C GLY A 128 3.14 9.80 8.55
N GLU A 129 2.14 10.65 8.36
CA GLU A 129 0.99 10.69 9.26
C GLU A 129 0.14 9.43 9.09
N ARG A 130 -0.41 8.89 10.18
CA ARG A 130 -1.20 7.66 10.08
C ARG A 130 -2.52 7.92 9.36
N ILE A 131 -2.83 7.07 8.38
CA ILE A 131 -4.16 7.04 7.79
C ILE A 131 -5.10 6.30 8.77
N PRO A 132 -6.23 6.91 9.16
CA PRO A 132 -7.18 6.25 10.06
C PRO A 132 -7.65 4.90 9.50
N PRO A 133 -7.77 3.84 10.32
CA PRO A 133 -8.23 2.52 9.86
C PRO A 133 -9.64 2.51 9.25
N ASN A 134 -10.42 3.54 9.53
CA ASN A 134 -11.79 3.75 9.04
C ASN A 134 -11.87 4.88 8.01
N ALA A 135 -10.75 5.35 7.47
CA ALA A 135 -10.74 6.33 6.39
C ALA A 135 -11.53 5.81 5.18
N ASP A 136 -12.25 6.70 4.52
CA ASP A 136 -13.08 6.34 3.38
C ASP A 136 -12.21 5.97 2.18
N ILE A 137 -12.60 4.90 1.48
CA ILE A 137 -11.97 4.41 0.26
C ILE A 137 -13.05 4.45 -0.82
N PRO A 138 -12.92 5.30 -1.86
CA PRO A 138 -13.84 5.26 -2.99
C PRO A 138 -13.72 3.91 -3.71
N LEU A 139 -14.85 3.31 -4.03
CA LEU A 139 -14.91 2.06 -4.80
C LEU A 139 -15.54 2.33 -6.16
N GLU A 140 -14.96 1.75 -7.20
CA GLU A 140 -15.46 1.80 -8.55
C GLU A 140 -16.20 0.51 -8.94
N GLU A 141 -16.99 0.58 -10.00
CA GLU A 141 -17.61 -0.62 -10.57
C GLU A 141 -16.53 -1.52 -11.21
N GLY A 142 -16.54 -2.81 -10.88
CA GLY A 142 -15.53 -3.75 -11.37
C GLY A 142 -14.49 -4.12 -10.30
N TRP A 143 -13.26 -4.39 -10.74
CA TRP A 143 -12.15 -4.80 -9.86
C TRP A 143 -11.56 -3.58 -9.16
N ASN A 144 -11.39 -3.70 -7.86
CA ASN A 144 -10.71 -2.72 -7.02
C ASN A 144 -9.60 -3.45 -6.26
N VAL A 145 -8.36 -2.96 -6.29
CA VAL A 145 -7.35 -3.31 -5.29
C VAL A 145 -7.30 -2.20 -4.26
N ILE A 146 -7.78 -2.49 -3.06
CA ILE A 146 -7.91 -1.51 -1.98
C ILE A 146 -6.81 -1.66 -0.94
N PRO A 147 -6.40 -0.56 -0.28
CA PRO A 147 -5.38 -0.59 0.75
C PRO A 147 -5.88 -1.24 2.04
N TYR A 148 -4.93 -1.76 2.82
CA TYR A 148 -5.19 -2.27 4.16
C TYR A 148 -4.63 -1.31 5.22
N TYR A 149 -5.47 -0.42 5.73
CA TYR A 149 -5.06 0.57 6.73
C TYR A 149 -4.79 0.05 8.16
N PRO A 150 -5.51 -0.96 8.69
CA PRO A 150 -5.31 -1.43 10.06
C PRO A 150 -3.89 -1.96 10.32
N ARG A 151 -3.39 -1.79 11.55
CA ARG A 151 -2.08 -2.33 12.01
C ARG A 151 -2.18 -3.70 12.71
N TYR A 152 -3.37 -4.23 12.80
CA TYR A 152 -3.63 -5.53 13.39
C TYR A 152 -4.28 -6.40 12.34
N ARG A 153 -4.12 -7.72 12.45
CA ARG A 153 -4.76 -8.65 11.53
C ARG A 153 -6.27 -8.62 11.74
N LEU A 154 -7.00 -8.18 10.73
CA LEU A 154 -8.43 -8.37 10.58
C LEU A 154 -8.59 -9.55 9.64
N ASP A 155 -9.06 -10.66 10.20
CA ASP A 155 -9.30 -11.85 9.43
C ASP A 155 -10.59 -11.66 8.61
N ALA A 156 -10.45 -11.56 7.28
CA ALA A 156 -11.59 -11.51 6.38
C ALA A 156 -12.38 -12.82 6.35
N SER A 157 -11.80 -13.92 6.83
CA SER A 157 -12.50 -15.21 7.00
C SER A 157 -13.24 -15.32 8.35
N ALA A 158 -13.11 -14.32 9.23
CA ALA A 158 -13.84 -14.30 10.48
C ALA A 158 -15.37 -14.34 10.24
N PRO A 159 -16.14 -14.99 11.13
CA PRO A 159 -17.60 -15.03 11.02
C PRO A 159 -18.18 -13.62 10.82
N ASN A 160 -19.13 -13.49 9.89
CA ASN A 160 -19.81 -12.24 9.50
C ASN A 160 -18.96 -11.25 8.69
N PHE A 161 -17.78 -11.65 8.19
CA PHE A 161 -16.95 -10.81 7.33
C PHE A 161 -16.76 -9.39 7.92
N TYR A 162 -16.44 -9.30 9.21
CA TYR A 162 -16.45 -8.02 9.95
C TYR A 162 -15.69 -6.89 9.23
N VAL A 163 -14.56 -7.21 8.60
CA VAL A 163 -13.75 -6.26 7.82
C VAL A 163 -14.46 -5.73 6.57
N LEU A 164 -15.34 -6.53 5.97
CA LEU A 164 -16.14 -6.16 4.80
C LEU A 164 -17.56 -5.74 5.19
N SER A 165 -17.93 -5.78 6.48
CA SER A 165 -19.32 -5.60 6.93
C SER A 165 -19.99 -4.33 6.41
N ARG A 166 -19.22 -3.25 6.21
CA ARG A 166 -19.72 -1.97 5.68
C ARG A 166 -20.04 -2.00 4.17
N ILE A 167 -19.43 -2.92 3.43
CA ILE A 167 -19.54 -3.02 1.97
C ILE A 167 -20.06 -4.39 1.51
N ILE A 168 -20.39 -5.29 2.45
CA ILE A 168 -20.66 -6.71 2.15
C ILE A 168 -21.82 -6.89 1.18
N ASP A 169 -22.82 -6.00 1.22
CA ASP A 169 -23.96 -6.01 0.30
C ASP A 169 -23.59 -5.63 -1.15
N HIS A 170 -22.41 -5.05 -1.35
CA HIS A 170 -21.88 -4.62 -2.64
C HIS A 170 -20.72 -5.49 -3.14
N VAL A 171 -20.15 -6.34 -2.28
CA VAL A 171 -19.05 -7.25 -2.62
C VAL A 171 -19.59 -8.52 -3.27
N PHE A 172 -19.20 -8.76 -4.51
CA PHE A 172 -19.51 -10.01 -5.21
C PHE A 172 -18.47 -11.10 -4.93
N ILE A 173 -17.19 -10.73 -4.92
CA ILE A 173 -16.08 -11.62 -4.56
C ILE A 173 -14.96 -10.79 -3.91
N ALA A 174 -14.38 -11.35 -2.85
CA ALA A 174 -13.21 -10.80 -2.17
C ALA A 174 -12.04 -11.78 -2.29
N LYS A 175 -10.86 -11.29 -2.64
CA LYS A 175 -9.65 -12.13 -2.79
C LYS A 175 -8.42 -11.52 -2.14
N ASP A 176 -7.49 -12.39 -1.73
CA ASP A 176 -6.13 -11.98 -1.39
C ASP A 176 -5.24 -11.79 -2.63
N GLY A 177 -3.99 -11.36 -2.43
CA GLY A 177 -3.01 -11.18 -3.50
C GLY A 177 -2.57 -12.46 -4.23
N ALA A 178 -2.89 -13.64 -3.69
CA ALA A 178 -2.72 -14.94 -4.33
C ALA A 178 -3.98 -15.39 -5.11
N GLY A 179 -5.09 -14.65 -4.99
CA GLY A 179 -6.34 -14.90 -5.67
C GLY A 179 -7.28 -15.89 -4.97
N HIS A 180 -7.00 -16.24 -3.71
CA HIS A 180 -7.84 -17.08 -2.84
C HIS A 180 -8.99 -16.29 -2.21
#